data_AF-A0AAQ4F3D0-F1
#
_entry.id   AF-A0AAQ4F3D0-F1
#
_cell.length_a   1.000
_cell.length_b   1.000
_cell.length_c   1.000
_cell.angle_alpha   90.00
_cell.angle_beta   90.00
_cell.angle_gamma   90.00
#
_symmetry.space_group_name_H-M   'P 1'
#
loop_
_entity.id
_entity.type
_entity.pdbx_description
1 polymer ?
#
loop_
_entity_poly.entity_id
_entity_poly.type
_entity_poly.pdbx_seq_one_letter_code
_entity_poly.pdbx_strand_id
1 'polypeptide(L)'
;MAGGSMLRVATFPYKPHLEVLKGETGDRLVGLLGDVLEALSLSLSFNYSLQLAADRSLGNVLPNGTATGLVGRLQRDVRPARFLSSSHLYAHTIRHPTVRASGASS
;
A
#
# COMPACT_ATOMS: atom_id res chain seq x y z
N MET A 1 0.41 18.60 -27.74
CA MET A 1 -0.25 17.89 -26.62
C MET A 1 0.75 17.84 -25.48
N ALA A 2 0.50 18.63 -24.43
CA ALA A 2 1.45 18.82 -23.33
C ALA A 2 1.64 17.51 -22.56
N GLY A 3 2.89 17.23 -22.17
CA GLY A 3 3.28 16.03 -21.41
C GLY A 3 2.71 16.07 -20.00
N GLY A 4 1.45 15.68 -19.83
CA GLY A 4 0.83 15.47 -18.53
C GLY A 4 1.46 14.28 -17.81
N SER A 5 1.70 14.42 -16.51
CA SER A 5 2.22 13.35 -15.68
C SER A 5 1.28 12.14 -15.70
N MET A 6 1.80 10.96 -16.03
CA MET A 6 1.04 9.70 -16.01
C MET A 6 1.01 9.15 -14.58
N LEU A 7 -0.14 9.22 -13.93
CA LEU A 7 -0.34 8.66 -12.60
C LEU A 7 -0.66 7.16 -12.66
N ARG A 8 -0.13 6.40 -11.71
CA ARG A 8 -0.51 5.00 -11.50
C ARG A 8 -1.53 4.95 -10.36
N VAL A 9 -2.75 4.57 -10.67
CA VAL A 9 -3.84 4.51 -9.71
C VAL A 9 -4.10 3.07 -9.33
N ALA A 10 -3.73 2.71 -8.11
CA ALA A 10 -4.02 1.40 -7.55
C ALA A 10 -5.45 1.35 -7.00
N THR A 11 -6.20 0.28 -7.28
CA THR A 11 -7.60 0.18 -6.85
C THR A 11 -8.11 -1.27 -6.75
N PHE A 12 -9.30 -1.47 -6.20
CA PHE A 12 -10.04 -2.73 -6.21
C PHE A 12 -11.56 -2.46 -6.26
N PRO A 13 -12.38 -3.40 -6.76
CA PRO A 13 -13.84 -3.25 -6.78
C PRO A 13 -14.41 -3.09 -5.36
N TYR A 14 -15.21 -2.06 -5.12
CA TYR A 14 -15.84 -1.78 -3.84
C TYR A 14 -17.29 -1.34 -4.06
N LYS A 15 -18.18 -2.31 -4.19
CA LYS A 15 -19.60 -2.05 -4.49
C LYS A 15 -20.32 -1.43 -3.29
N PRO A 16 -21.26 -0.49 -3.52
CA PRO A 16 -21.69 0.05 -4.82
C PRO A 16 -20.87 1.26 -5.30
N HIS A 17 -19.80 1.64 -4.60
CA HIS A 17 -19.10 2.91 -4.79
C HIS A 17 -18.11 2.92 -5.95
N LEU A 18 -17.58 1.75 -6.30
CA LEU A 18 -16.59 1.58 -7.36
C LEU A 18 -16.68 0.20 -8.00
N GLU A 19 -16.89 0.19 -9.31
CA GLU A 19 -16.80 -1.00 -10.14
C GLU A 19 -15.72 -0.83 -11.20
N VAL A 20 -15.16 -1.96 -11.63
CA VAL A 20 -14.12 -2.01 -12.64
C VAL A 20 -14.68 -2.75 -13.85
N LEU A 21 -14.86 -2.04 -14.95
CA LEU A 21 -15.27 -2.60 -16.23
C LEU A 21 -14.02 -2.91 -17.04
N LYS A 22 -13.91 -4.15 -17.50
CA LYS A 22 -12.84 -4.53 -18.44
C LYS A 22 -13.24 -4.08 -19.84
N GLY A 23 -12.40 -3.28 -20.49
CA GLY A 23 -12.55 -2.88 -21.88
C GLY A 23 -11.48 -3.48 -22.77
N GLU A 24 -11.74 -3.55 -24.08
CA GLU A 24 -10.76 -4.02 -25.09
C GLU A 24 -9.52 -3.12 -25.17
N THR A 25 -9.69 -1.83 -24.88
CA THR A 25 -8.64 -0.80 -24.90
C THR A 25 -8.05 -0.50 -23.52
N GLY A 26 -8.56 -1.15 -22.47
CA GLY A 26 -8.14 -0.95 -21.09
C GLY A 26 -9.29 -1.03 -20.10
N ASP A 27 -8.96 -1.23 -18.83
CA ASP A 27 -9.93 -1.21 -17.74
C ASP A 27 -10.44 0.22 -17.50
N ARG A 28 -11.72 0.34 -17.12
CA ARG A 28 -12.38 1.61 -16.75
C ARG A 28 -12.99 1.49 -15.36
N LEU A 29 -12.88 2.57 -14.57
CA LEU A 29 -13.60 2.71 -13.30
C LEU A 29 -14.97 3.34 -13.53
N VAL A 30 -16.01 2.77 -12.91
CA VAL A 30 -17.37 3.32 -12.92
C VAL A 30 -17.95 3.36 -11.52
N GLY A 31 -18.96 4.21 -11.32
CA GLY A 31 -19.53 4.52 -10.00
C GLY A 31 -18.93 5.81 -9.43
N LEU A 32 -19.43 6.23 -8.27
CA LEU A 32 -19.13 7.53 -7.66
C LEU A 32 -17.63 7.84 -7.61
N LEU A 33 -16.81 6.88 -7.20
CA LEU A 33 -15.36 7.07 -7.09
C LEU A 33 -14.66 7.11 -8.46
N GLY A 34 -15.21 6.45 -9.48
CA GLY A 34 -14.75 6.54 -10.86
C GLY A 34 -15.00 7.93 -11.44
N ASP A 35 -16.20 8.46 -11.24
CA ASP A 35 -16.59 9.80 -11.71
C ASP A 35 -15.74 10.90 -11.07
N VAL A 36 -15.45 10.77 -9.77
CA VAL A 36 -14.55 11.70 -9.06
C VAL A 36 -13.14 11.65 -9.64
N LEU A 37 -12.59 10.46 -9.91
CA LEU A 37 -11.26 10.34 -10.50
C LEU A 37 -11.21 10.94 -11.91
N GLU A 38 -12.25 10.72 -12.72
CA GLU A 38 -12.38 11.30 -14.06
C GLU A 38 -12.41 12.84 -13.98
N ALA A 39 -13.25 13.40 -13.11
CA ALA A 39 -13.33 14.84 -12.90
C ALA A 39 -11.99 15.45 -12.43
N LEU A 40 -11.28 14.77 -11.53
CA LEU A 40 -9.94 15.18 -11.08
C LEU A 40 -8.92 15.14 -12.23
N SER A 41 -8.96 14.09 -13.07
CA SER A 41 -8.03 13.95 -14.20
C SER A 41 -8.19 15.08 -15.22
N LEU A 42 -9.43 15.49 -15.48
CA LEU A 42 -9.75 16.60 -16.37
C LEU A 42 -9.35 17.94 -15.74
N SER A 43 -9.71 18.16 -14.47
CA SER A 43 -9.47 19.42 -13.77
C SER A 43 -7.98 19.71 -13.57
N LEU A 44 -7.19 18.67 -13.29
CA LEU A 44 -5.76 18.76 -13.03
C LEU A 44 -4.90 18.39 -14.25
N SER A 45 -5.53 18.07 -15.39
CA SER A 45 -4.87 17.75 -16.65
C SER A 45 -3.81 16.64 -16.54
N PHE A 46 -4.12 15.56 -15.81
CA PHE A 46 -3.27 14.37 -15.75
C PHE A 46 -3.90 13.18 -16.45
N ASN A 47 -3.05 12.28 -16.96
CA ASN A 47 -3.47 10.97 -17.42
C ASN A 47 -3.21 9.93 -16.33
N TYR A 48 -3.95 8.84 -16.32
CA TYR A 48 -3.72 7.76 -15.37
C TYR A 48 -3.82 6.38 -16.01
N SER A 49 -3.13 5.43 -15.37
CA SER A 49 -3.21 4.00 -15.65
C SER A 49 -3.72 3.28 -14.42
N LEU A 50 -4.65 2.35 -14.61
CA LEU A 50 -5.25 1.59 -13.53
C LEU A 50 -4.43 0.36 -13.19
N GLN A 51 -4.33 0.06 -11.90
CA GLN A 51 -3.65 -1.11 -11.38
C GLN A 51 -4.50 -1.80 -10.32
N LEU A 52 -5.02 -2.98 -10.63
CA LEU A 52 -5.87 -3.71 -9.69
C LEU A 52 -5.06 -4.41 -8.60
N ALA A 53 -5.46 -4.26 -7.34
CA ALA A 53 -4.92 -5.05 -6.24
C ALA A 53 -5.12 -6.55 -6.51
N ALA A 54 -4.05 -7.34 -6.35
CA ALA A 54 -4.04 -8.75 -6.75
C ALA A 54 -5.09 -9.59 -6.00
N ASP A 55 -5.28 -9.31 -4.71
CA ASP A 55 -6.26 -9.99 -3.86
C ASP A 55 -7.64 -9.28 -3.82
N ARG A 56 -7.81 -8.21 -4.62
CA ARG A 56 -9.03 -7.37 -4.68
C ARG A 56 -9.50 -6.87 -3.30
N SER A 57 -8.56 -6.67 -2.39
CA SER A 57 -8.84 -6.20 -1.04
C SER A 57 -7.97 -5.00 -0.68
N LEU A 58 -8.30 -4.35 0.44
CA LEU A 58 -7.44 -3.33 1.03
C LEU A 58 -6.09 -3.93 1.45
N GLY A 59 -6.10 -5.19 1.91
CA GLY A 59 -4.94 -5.95 2.35
C GLY A 59 -4.87 -6.11 3.86
N ASN A 60 -4.02 -7.05 4.30
CA ASN A 60 -3.69 -7.30 5.70
C ASN A 60 -2.22 -7.01 5.97
N VAL A 61 -1.90 -6.56 7.18
CA VAL A 61 -0.52 -6.45 7.64
C VAL A 61 -0.02 -7.83 8.05
N LEU A 62 1.11 -8.23 7.49
CA LEU A 62 1.79 -9.48 7.78
C LEU A 62 2.75 -9.30 8.97
N PRO A 63 3.11 -10.39 9.69
CA PRO A 63 3.99 -10.31 10.86
C PRO A 63 5.39 -9.73 10.59
N ASN A 64 5.85 -9.77 9.33
CA ASN A 64 7.12 -9.20 8.89
C ASN A 64 7.04 -7.68 8.59
N GLY A 65 5.89 -7.04 8.86
CA GLY A 65 5.67 -5.61 8.63
C GLY A 65 5.36 -5.23 7.17
N THR A 66 5.22 -6.19 6.26
CA THR A 66 4.71 -5.92 4.91
C THR A 66 3.19 -6.04 4.87
N ALA A 67 2.54 -5.45 3.87
CA ALA A 67 1.10 -5.60 3.67
C ALA A 67 0.78 -6.36 2.38
N THR A 68 -0.42 -6.97 2.33
CA THR A 68 -1.03 -7.49 1.09
C THR A 68 -1.96 -6.45 0.45
N GLY A 69 -2.69 -6.83 -0.60
CA GLY A 69 -3.70 -6.02 -1.25
C GLY A 69 -3.26 -4.64 -1.73
N LEU A 70 -4.19 -3.70 -1.67
CA LEU A 70 -3.99 -2.32 -2.10
C LEU A 70 -2.84 -1.66 -1.33
N VAL A 71 -2.84 -1.79 0.00
CA VAL A 71 -1.81 -1.18 0.87
C VAL A 71 -0.44 -1.76 0.55
N GLY A 72 -0.33 -3.07 0.41
CA GLY A 72 0.91 -3.75 0.03
C GLY A 72 1.43 -3.35 -1.34
N ARG A 73 0.52 -3.03 -2.28
CA ARG A 73 0.91 -2.49 -3.60
C ARG A 73 1.50 -1.09 -3.46
N LEU A 74 0.81 -0.19 -2.78
CA LEU A 74 1.28 1.18 -2.55
C LEU A 74 2.63 1.19 -1.82
N GLN A 75 2.83 0.34 -0.82
CA GLN A 75 4.13 0.20 -0.14
C GLN A 75 5.27 -0.20 -1.08
N ARG A 76 5.00 -1.03 -2.09
CA ARG A 76 6.01 -1.46 -3.08
C ARG A 76 6.30 -0.39 -4.12
N ASP A 77 5.28 0.33 -4.56
CA ASP A 77 5.45 1.44 -5.51
C ASP A 77 6.18 2.64 -4.90
N VAL A 78 6.00 2.88 -3.59
CA VAL A 78 6.68 3.95 -2.85
C VAL A 78 8.10 3.58 -2.44
N ARG A 79 8.49 2.30 -2.42
CA ARG A 79 9.88 1.88 -2.21
C ARG A 79 10.62 1.89 -3.56
N PRO A 80 11.36 2.96 -3.93
CA PRO A 80 12.33 2.82 -5.00
C PRO A 80 13.35 1.76 -4.58
N ALA A 81 13.96 1.09 -5.57
CA ALA A 81 14.94 0.00 -5.41
C ALA A 81 16.26 0.38 -4.68
N ARG A 82 16.26 1.38 -3.79
CA ARG A 82 17.42 1.94 -3.06
C ARG A 82 17.28 1.90 -1.53
N PHE A 83 16.49 0.97 -0.99
CA PHE A 83 16.59 0.60 0.43
C PHE A 83 17.02 -0.86 0.58
N LEU A 84 18.14 -1.20 -0.06
CA LEU A 84 19.07 -2.18 0.52
C LEU A 84 20.07 -1.36 1.35
N SER A 85 19.62 -0.90 2.52
CA SER A 85 20.56 -0.43 3.55
C SER A 85 20.66 -1.54 4.58
N SER A 86 21.85 -2.14 4.59
CA SER A 86 22.41 -3.04 5.59
C SER A 86 21.86 -2.82 7.00
N SER A 87 21.01 -3.72 7.47
CA SER A 87 20.86 -3.96 8.91
C SER A 87 21.50 -5.30 9.25
N HIS A 88 22.82 -5.24 9.39
CA HIS A 88 23.52 -6.08 10.34
C HIS A 88 22.77 -6.07 11.67
N LEU A 89 22.45 -7.27 12.16
CA LEU A 89 22.41 -7.65 13.57
C LEU A 89 21.89 -6.59 14.55
N TYR A 90 20.62 -6.68 14.91
CA TYR A 90 20.17 -6.32 16.26
C TYR A 90 19.25 -7.41 16.80
N ALA A 91 19.84 -8.56 17.12
CA ALA A 91 19.23 -9.51 18.03
C ALA A 91 19.40 -8.94 19.46
N HIS A 92 18.47 -8.09 19.89
CA HIS A 92 18.36 -7.80 21.32
C HIS A 92 17.69 -8.98 22.00
N THR A 93 18.51 -9.93 22.45
CA THR A 93 18.13 -10.87 23.50
C THR A 93 17.70 -10.06 24.72
N ILE A 94 16.40 -10.08 25.02
CA ILE A 94 15.87 -9.57 26.28
C ILE A 94 16.39 -10.51 27.37
N ARG A 95 17.50 -10.11 28.01
CA ARG A 95 17.93 -10.75 29.25
C ARG A 95 17.01 -10.23 30.36
N HIS A 96 16.17 -11.12 30.88
CA HIS A 96 15.46 -10.88 32.13
C HIS A 96 16.47 -10.51 33.22
N PRO A 97 16.34 -9.37 33.92
CA PRO A 97 17.09 -9.15 35.13
C PRO A 97 16.57 -10.10 36.21
N THR A 98 17.43 -11.03 36.63
CA THR A 98 17.24 -11.86 37.82
C THR A 98 17.16 -10.93 39.03
N VAL A 99 15.97 -10.76 39.60
CA VAL A 99 15.80 -10.06 40.88
C VAL A 99 16.36 -10.97 41.98
N ARG A 100 17.58 -10.65 42.42
CA ARG A 100 18.20 -11.26 43.60
C ARG A 100 17.55 -10.63 44.83
N ALA A 101 16.59 -11.33 45.45
CA ALA A 101 16.06 -10.94 46.75
C ALA A 101 17.17 -11.07 47.81
N SER A 102 17.75 -9.94 48.22
CA SER A 102 18.56 -9.85 49.43
C SER A 102 17.62 -9.66 50.63
N GLY A 103 17.36 -10.74 51.36
CA GLY A 103 16.77 -10.70 52.69
C GLY A 103 17.74 -11.36 53.66
N ALA A 104 18.51 -10.55 54.37
CA ALA A 104 19.30 -10.94 55.53
C ALA A 104 18.87 -10.11 56.74
N SER A 105 19.06 -10.68 57.92
CA SER A 105 18.71 -10.22 59.27
C SER A 105 17.23 -10.42 59.63
N SER A 106 16.87 -10.94 60.80
CA SER A 106 17.59 -11.32 62.03
C SER A 106 16.62 -12.10 62.91
#